data_AF-A0A2G2LVU2-F1
#
_entry.id   AF-A0A2G2LVU2-F1
#
_cell.length_a   1.000
_cell.length_b   1.000
_cell.length_c   1.000
_cell.angle_alpha   90.00
_cell.angle_beta   90.00
_cell.angle_gamma   90.00
#
_symmetry.space_group_name_H-M   'P 1'
#
loop_
_entity.id
_entity.type
_entity.pdbx_description
1 polymer ?
#
loop_
_entity_poly.entity_id
_entity_poly.type
_entity_poly.pdbx_seq_one_letter_code
_entity_poly.pdbx_strand_id
1 'polypeptide(L)'
;MREIAQNIEGGFDIAVLTQKRTGEALMDKALPFPETVLKGGLLIISKEESNKYTPSQDTAIQSRSKKTTRTNNRKRIIFDDTFLHNGKTYQVNSSKSGLYVEILTKIIEQFEIAQAKWKRVFVLRFDLHTHRFTEDNKLITAFRKRLFQKLKRVYGFKEIGFCWVREQERAKTQHYHFVLFLDGRLIRHSSKISGMVKAAWEDPTGTFTVWYVKRPFYFTNSEDIIQKAIYRVSYLAKPRGKGYRPAQTKDYQCSRMKA
;
A
#
# COMPACT_ATOMS: atom_id res chain seq x y z
N MET A 1 62.05 -24.48 -36.52
CA MET A 1 61.08 -23.72 -37.34
C MET A 1 60.10 -23.09 -36.36
N ARG A 2 60.34 -21.86 -35.88
CA ARG A 2 59.90 -20.57 -36.45
C ARG A 2 58.38 -20.58 -36.73
N GLU A 3 57.58 -20.03 -35.81
CA GLU A 3 57.05 -18.63 -35.79
C GLU A 3 55.63 -18.68 -36.42
N ILE A 4 54.52 -18.11 -35.93
CA ILE A 4 54.24 -16.80 -35.30
C ILE A 4 52.93 -16.93 -34.49
N ALA A 5 52.86 -16.24 -33.35
CA ALA A 5 51.63 -15.91 -32.64
C ALA A 5 51.02 -14.59 -33.16
N GLN A 6 49.69 -14.45 -33.13
CA GLN A 6 49.04 -13.14 -33.10
C GLN A 6 48.03 -13.10 -31.94
N ASN A 7 48.46 -12.47 -30.84
CA ASN A 7 47.59 -11.59 -30.08
C ASN A 7 47.46 -10.27 -30.87
N ILE A 8 46.35 -9.55 -30.69
CA ILE A 8 46.28 -8.13 -30.24
C ILE A 8 44.79 -7.74 -30.17
N GLU A 9 44.37 -7.44 -28.93
CA GLU A 9 43.64 -6.28 -28.41
C GLU A 9 42.63 -5.45 -29.23
N GLY A 10 41.66 -4.92 -28.48
CA GLY A 10 41.07 -3.59 -28.70
C GLY A 10 39.85 -3.61 -29.61
N GLY A 11 38.73 -2.98 -29.31
CA GLY A 11 38.38 -1.98 -28.32
C GLY A 11 36.97 -1.51 -28.69
N PHE A 12 36.22 -0.99 -27.72
CA PHE A 12 34.95 -0.33 -28.00
C PHE A 12 35.19 0.89 -28.90
N ASP A 13 34.64 0.89 -30.11
CA ASP A 13 34.70 2.03 -31.01
C ASP A 13 33.54 3.00 -30.72
N ILE A 14 33.87 4.13 -30.09
CA ILE A 14 33.02 5.31 -29.96
C ILE A 14 33.45 6.27 -31.06
N ALA A 15 32.89 6.16 -32.27
CA ALA A 15 32.88 7.23 -33.27
C ALA A 15 32.00 6.89 -34.49
N VAL A 16 30.68 7.09 -34.42
CA VAL A 16 29.91 7.63 -35.58
C VAL A 16 28.76 8.48 -35.05
N LEU A 17 29.06 9.74 -34.74
CA LEU A 17 28.10 10.84 -34.81
C LEU A 17 27.98 11.25 -36.27
N THR A 18 26.77 11.23 -36.84
CA THR A 18 26.19 12.28 -37.72
C THR A 18 25.01 11.72 -38.53
N GLN A 19 23.78 11.91 -38.04
CA GLN A 19 22.64 12.06 -38.93
C GLN A 19 22.16 13.50 -38.83
N LYS A 20 22.44 14.26 -39.90
CA LYS A 20 21.92 15.60 -40.15
C LYS A 20 20.39 15.54 -40.19
N ARG A 21 19.75 16.35 -39.35
CA ARG A 21 18.35 16.76 -39.56
C ARG A 21 18.29 17.56 -40.86
N THR A 22 17.49 17.08 -41.80
CA THR A 22 16.95 17.90 -42.89
C THR A 22 15.44 17.71 -42.84
N GLY A 23 14.77 18.77 -42.42
CA GLY A 23 13.32 18.84 -42.27
C GLY A 23 12.99 20.30 -42.02
N GLU A 24 12.76 21.03 -43.11
CA GLU A 24 12.31 22.41 -43.11
C GLU A 24 10.99 22.57 -42.33
N ALA A 25 10.91 23.65 -41.57
CA ALA A 25 9.72 24.04 -40.85
C ALA A 25 8.71 24.67 -41.83
N LEU A 26 7.57 24.01 -42.05
CA LEU A 26 6.39 24.65 -42.64
C LEU A 26 5.76 25.57 -41.58
N MET A 27 5.78 26.87 -41.86
CA MET A 27 5.05 27.88 -41.10
C MET A 27 3.56 27.77 -41.40
N ASP A 28 2.81 27.06 -40.55
CA ASP A 28 1.36 27.21 -40.52
C ASP A 28 0.99 28.45 -39.72
N LYS A 29 0.49 29.44 -40.47
CA LYS A 29 -0.02 30.71 -40.00
C LYS A 29 -1.27 30.47 -39.15
N ALA A 30 -1.23 30.95 -37.90
CA ALA A 30 -2.43 31.15 -37.09
C ALA A 30 -3.34 32.18 -37.77
N LEU A 31 -4.61 31.83 -37.99
CA LEU A 31 -5.66 32.77 -38.36
C LEU A 31 -6.48 33.15 -37.11
N PRO A 32 -6.83 34.43 -36.93
CA PRO A 32 -7.50 34.93 -35.74
C PRO A 32 -9.01 34.75 -35.86
N PHE A 33 -9.65 34.24 -34.81
CA PHE A 33 -11.11 34.35 -34.65
C PHE A 33 -11.40 35.25 -33.44
N PRO A 34 -12.30 36.25 -33.59
CA PRO A 34 -12.42 37.35 -32.65
C PRO A 34 -13.25 36.98 -31.42
N GLU A 35 -12.85 37.51 -30.27
CA GLU A 35 -13.68 37.62 -29.07
C GLU A 35 -14.85 38.58 -29.34
N THR A 36 -16.06 38.06 -29.38
CA THR A 36 -17.28 38.88 -29.32
C THR A 36 -18.09 38.52 -28.09
N VAL A 37 -18.11 39.47 -27.16
CA VAL A 37 -19.07 39.62 -26.07
C VAL A 37 -20.48 39.78 -26.66
N LEU A 38 -21.41 38.91 -26.28
CA LEU A 38 -22.84 39.14 -26.50
C LEU A 38 -23.58 39.13 -25.15
N LYS A 39 -23.82 40.34 -24.64
CA LYS A 39 -24.91 40.66 -23.71
C LYS A 39 -26.20 40.80 -24.53
N GLY A 40 -27.31 40.30 -24.00
CA GLY A 40 -28.66 40.61 -24.50
C GLY A 40 -29.53 39.37 -24.56
N GLY A 41 -30.49 39.26 -23.64
CA GLY A 41 -31.32 38.08 -23.48
C GLY A 41 -32.42 37.91 -24.53
N LEU A 42 -32.93 36.68 -24.58
CA LEU A 42 -34.35 36.43 -24.85
C LEU A 42 -34.75 35.13 -24.15
N LEU A 43 -35.54 35.27 -23.08
CA LEU A 43 -36.31 34.20 -22.45
C LEU A 43 -37.46 33.81 -23.39
N ILE A 44 -37.52 32.56 -23.82
CA ILE A 44 -38.74 31.99 -24.40
C ILE A 44 -39.40 31.14 -23.32
N ILE A 45 -40.46 31.71 -22.75
CA ILE A 45 -41.45 31.02 -21.92
C ILE A 45 -42.50 30.47 -22.88
N SER A 46 -42.72 29.15 -22.87
CA SER A 46 -43.92 28.54 -23.41
C SER A 46 -44.70 27.88 -22.27
N LYS A 47 -45.90 28.39 -22.02
CA LYS A 47 -46.83 27.98 -20.96
C LYS A 47 -47.85 26.97 -21.51
N GLU A 48 -47.88 25.82 -20.83
CA GLU A 48 -48.95 24.83 -20.59
C GLU A 48 -49.80 24.27 -21.75
N GLU A 49 -49.86 22.94 -21.83
CA GLU A 49 -51.04 22.21 -21.32
C GLU A 49 -50.75 20.73 -21.03
N SER A 50 -51.55 20.22 -20.10
CA SER A 50 -51.38 19.02 -19.28
C SER A 50 -51.44 17.69 -20.05
N ASN A 51 -50.46 16.82 -19.82
CA ASN A 51 -50.63 15.38 -20.08
C ASN A 51 -50.34 14.59 -18.81
N LYS A 52 -51.35 13.88 -18.33
CA LYS A 52 -51.32 13.08 -17.09
C LYS A 52 -50.36 11.90 -17.28
N TYR A 53 -49.18 11.97 -16.67
CA TYR A 53 -48.26 10.85 -16.60
C TYR A 53 -48.37 10.17 -15.23
N THR A 54 -48.67 8.88 -15.24
CA THR A 54 -48.76 8.00 -14.09
C THR A 54 -47.37 7.82 -13.46
N PRO A 55 -47.18 8.02 -12.13
CA PRO A 55 -45.85 7.89 -11.52
C PRO A 55 -45.35 6.44 -11.56
N SER A 56 -44.39 6.18 -12.45
CA SER A 56 -43.47 5.04 -12.32
C SER A 56 -42.67 5.22 -11.04
N GLN A 57 -42.57 4.16 -10.24
CA GLN A 57 -41.86 4.18 -8.96
C GLN A 57 -40.40 4.60 -9.15
N ASP A 58 -40.13 5.87 -8.88
CA ASP A 58 -38.79 6.38 -8.64
C ASP A 58 -38.21 5.64 -7.44
N THR A 59 -37.38 4.64 -7.71
CA THR A 59 -36.51 4.08 -6.68
C THR A 59 -35.52 5.17 -6.34
N ALA A 60 -35.82 5.90 -5.27
CA ALA A 60 -34.99 6.94 -4.70
C ALA A 60 -33.52 6.50 -4.74
N ILE A 61 -32.72 7.25 -5.50
CA ILE A 61 -31.26 7.15 -5.47
C ILE A 61 -30.85 7.28 -4.00
N GLN A 62 -30.40 6.17 -3.42
CA GLN A 62 -30.07 6.12 -2.01
C GLN A 62 -28.99 7.15 -1.69
N SER A 63 -29.42 8.09 -0.88
CA SER A 63 -28.69 9.11 -0.13
C SER A 63 -27.24 8.77 0.22
N ARG A 64 -26.36 9.79 0.09
CA ARG A 64 -25.02 9.96 0.68
C ARG A 64 -24.61 8.83 1.64
N SER A 65 -23.52 8.11 1.33
CA SER A 65 -22.91 7.13 2.23
C SER A 65 -22.76 7.72 3.63
N LYS A 66 -23.46 7.15 4.63
CA LYS A 66 -23.35 7.56 6.03
C LYS A 66 -21.87 7.51 6.43
N LYS A 67 -21.31 8.64 6.91
CA LYS A 67 -19.93 8.67 7.43
C LYS A 67 -19.81 7.64 8.55
N THR A 68 -18.87 6.71 8.43
CA THR A 68 -18.66 5.67 9.44
C THR A 68 -18.28 6.29 10.78
N THR A 69 -19.08 6.06 11.82
CA THR A 69 -18.76 6.51 13.18
C THR A 69 -17.61 5.69 13.76
N ARG A 70 -16.77 6.31 14.59
CA ARG A 70 -15.68 5.61 15.28
C ARG A 70 -16.26 4.66 16.32
N THR A 71 -15.88 3.38 16.27
CA THR A 71 -16.26 2.38 17.27
C THR A 71 -15.66 2.70 18.63
N ASN A 72 -16.36 2.37 19.71
CA ASN A 72 -15.79 2.39 21.05
C ASN A 72 -14.62 1.39 21.13
N ASN A 73 -13.41 1.90 21.43
CA ASN A 73 -12.20 1.10 21.37
C ASN A 73 -11.74 0.72 22.78
N ARG A 74 -11.73 -0.58 23.08
CA ARG A 74 -11.28 -1.15 24.36
C ARG A 74 -9.76 -1.36 24.47
N LYS A 75 -9.00 -1.00 23.43
CA LYS A 75 -7.55 -1.19 23.36
C LYS A 75 -6.82 -0.13 24.19
N ARG A 76 -5.87 -0.55 25.02
CA ARG A 76 -5.04 0.33 25.86
C ARG A 76 -4.05 1.11 25.00
N ILE A 77 -3.77 2.35 25.39
CA ILE A 77 -2.81 3.23 24.70
C ILE A 77 -1.62 3.49 25.63
N ILE A 78 -0.41 3.33 25.09
CA ILE A 78 0.84 3.73 25.73
C ILE A 78 1.47 4.90 24.99
N PHE A 79 2.24 5.72 25.70
CA PHE A 79 2.96 6.87 25.13
C PHE A 79 4.48 6.73 25.26
N ASP A 80 4.97 5.71 25.97
CA ASP A 80 6.38 5.43 26.12
C ASP A 80 7.03 5.12 24.77
N ASP A 81 8.27 5.56 24.60
CA ASP A 81 9.11 5.29 23.43
C ASP A 81 9.73 3.88 23.47
N THR A 82 9.55 3.17 24.57
CA THR A 82 10.01 1.80 24.77
C THR A 82 8.86 0.86 25.13
N PHE A 83 9.03 -0.41 24.79
CA PHE A 83 8.06 -1.47 25.08
C PHE A 83 8.77 -2.74 25.54
N LEU A 84 8.48 -3.17 26.77
CA LEU A 84 9.01 -4.41 27.35
C LEU A 84 8.10 -5.59 27.00
N HIS A 85 8.66 -6.64 26.39
CA HIS A 85 7.96 -7.88 26.10
C HIS A 85 8.91 -9.07 26.23
N ASN A 86 8.51 -10.13 26.93
CA ASN A 86 9.33 -11.33 27.15
C ASN A 86 10.77 -11.04 27.63
N GLY A 87 10.93 -10.06 28.53
CA GLY A 87 12.24 -9.65 29.06
C GLY A 87 13.12 -8.85 28.08
N LYS A 88 12.61 -8.52 26.89
CA LYS A 88 13.31 -7.72 25.89
C LYS A 88 12.64 -6.36 25.70
N THR A 89 13.45 -5.31 25.68
CA THR A 89 12.99 -3.92 25.44
C THR A 89 13.11 -3.57 23.96
N TYR A 90 12.02 -3.05 23.40
CA TYR A 90 11.93 -2.58 22.03
C TYR A 90 11.71 -1.07 21.96
N GLN A 91 12.43 -0.40 21.08
CA GLN A 91 12.19 0.99 20.72
C GLN A 91 10.95 1.07 19.81
N VAL A 92 9.99 1.92 20.17
CA VAL A 92 8.70 2.05 19.50
C VAL A 92 8.36 3.51 19.17
N ASN A 93 7.61 3.70 18.10
CA ASN A 93 7.22 5.02 17.63
C ASN A 93 5.86 5.43 18.21
N SER A 94 5.85 5.83 19.48
CA SER A 94 4.66 6.31 20.18
C SER A 94 4.32 7.78 19.92
N SER A 95 5.16 8.48 19.15
CA SER A 95 5.05 9.92 18.96
C SER A 95 3.64 10.36 18.53
N LYS A 96 3.19 11.49 19.09
CA LYS A 96 1.90 12.19 18.82
C LYS A 96 0.65 11.51 19.37
N SER A 97 0.42 10.24 19.09
CA SER A 97 -0.88 9.60 19.37
C SER A 97 -0.82 8.38 20.29
N GLY A 98 0.37 8.00 20.75
CA GLY A 98 0.58 6.74 21.45
C GLY A 98 0.42 5.52 20.54
N LEU A 99 0.43 4.32 21.13
CA LEU A 99 0.30 3.03 20.45
C LEU A 99 -0.74 2.14 21.15
N TYR A 100 -1.54 1.41 20.37
CA TYR A 100 -2.40 0.36 20.92
C TYR A 100 -1.58 -0.85 21.35
N VAL A 101 -1.59 -1.14 22.65
CA VAL A 101 -0.83 -2.24 23.26
C VAL A 101 -1.20 -3.56 22.60
N GLU A 102 -2.48 -3.86 22.41
CA GLU A 102 -2.94 -5.15 21.89
C GLU A 102 -2.54 -5.39 20.42
N ILE A 103 -2.34 -4.33 19.64
CA ILE A 103 -1.83 -4.44 18.26
C ILE A 103 -0.32 -4.62 18.31
N LEU A 104 0.37 -3.78 19.10
CA LEU A 104 1.81 -3.80 19.24
C LEU A 104 2.33 -5.15 19.78
N THR A 105 1.73 -5.65 20.87
CA THR A 105 2.05 -6.97 21.43
C THR A 105 1.90 -8.05 20.38
N LYS A 106 0.79 -8.08 19.62
CA LYS A 106 0.57 -9.13 18.59
C LYS A 106 1.57 -9.06 17.44
N ILE A 107 2.01 -7.86 17.07
CA ILE A 107 3.07 -7.66 16.08
C ILE A 107 4.40 -8.22 16.62
N ILE A 108 4.77 -7.86 17.85
CA ILE A 108 6.03 -8.28 18.49
C ILE A 108 6.04 -9.78 18.71
N GLU A 109 4.96 -10.38 19.22
CA GLU A 109 4.83 -11.83 19.39
C GLU A 109 5.09 -12.59 18.07
N GLN A 110 4.47 -12.15 16.96
CA GLN A 110 4.69 -12.80 15.66
C GLN A 110 6.11 -12.60 15.14
N PHE A 111 6.71 -11.45 15.41
CA PHE A 111 8.10 -11.20 15.08
C PHE A 111 9.06 -12.08 15.89
N GLU A 112 8.89 -12.18 17.20
CA GLU A 112 9.71 -13.01 18.10
C GLU A 112 9.66 -14.48 17.68
N ILE A 113 8.47 -15.00 17.35
CA ILE A 113 8.30 -16.37 16.84
C ILE A 113 9.05 -16.54 15.50
N ALA A 114 8.94 -15.59 14.57
CA ALA A 114 9.69 -15.62 13.32
C ALA A 114 11.21 -15.60 13.58
N GLN A 115 11.65 -14.82 14.56
CA GLN A 115 13.05 -14.64 14.90
C GLN A 115 13.64 -15.91 15.52
N ALA A 116 12.90 -16.58 16.40
CA ALA A 116 13.26 -17.87 16.96
C ALA A 116 13.38 -18.96 15.87
N LYS A 117 12.48 -18.94 14.88
CA LYS A 117 12.44 -19.96 13.82
C LYS A 117 13.49 -19.79 12.72
N TRP A 118 13.71 -18.57 12.24
CA TRP A 118 14.47 -18.35 11.00
C TRP A 118 15.87 -17.78 11.20
N LYS A 119 16.23 -17.38 12.42
CA LYS A 119 17.48 -16.67 12.81
C LYS A 119 17.72 -15.33 12.09
N ARG A 120 17.36 -15.22 10.81
CA ARG A 120 17.32 -14.00 10.00
C ARG A 120 15.91 -13.82 9.46
N VAL A 121 15.20 -12.80 9.93
CA VAL A 121 13.84 -12.48 9.46
C VAL A 121 13.91 -11.36 8.44
N PHE A 122 13.26 -11.57 7.30
CA PHE A 122 12.96 -10.50 6.36
C PHE A 122 11.64 -9.85 6.76
N VAL A 123 11.71 -8.59 7.18
CA VAL A 123 10.56 -7.77 7.55
C VAL A 123 10.24 -6.85 6.39
N LEU A 124 9.03 -6.91 5.83
CA LEU A 124 8.60 -6.02 4.74
C LEU A 124 7.28 -5.34 5.10
N ARG A 125 7.29 -4.00 5.06
CA ARG A 125 6.12 -3.15 5.32
C ARG A 125 5.66 -2.46 4.04
N PHE A 126 4.38 -2.54 3.75
CA PHE A 126 3.74 -1.91 2.60
C PHE A 126 2.31 -1.48 2.93
N ASP A 127 1.80 -0.52 2.16
CA ASP A 127 0.52 0.12 2.41
C ASP A 127 -0.39 -0.07 1.19
N LEU A 128 -1.55 -0.66 1.44
CA LEU A 128 -2.55 -0.96 0.44
C LEU A 128 -3.65 0.09 0.51
N HIS A 129 -3.87 0.83 -0.56
CA HIS A 129 -4.93 1.82 -0.65
C HIS A 129 -6.11 1.23 -1.41
N THR A 130 -7.31 1.58 -0.96
CA THR A 130 -8.57 1.32 -1.65
C THR A 130 -9.23 2.66 -1.89
N HIS A 131 -9.73 2.96 -3.09
CA HIS A 131 -10.55 4.15 -3.30
C HIS A 131 -12.00 3.95 -2.82
N ARG A 132 -12.44 2.68 -2.79
CA ARG A 132 -13.78 2.28 -2.36
C ARG A 132 -13.79 1.78 -0.92
N PHE A 133 -14.69 2.34 -0.10
CA PHE A 133 -14.95 1.83 1.23
C PHE A 133 -15.56 0.42 1.17
N THR A 134 -15.11 -0.44 2.06
CA THR A 134 -15.65 -1.79 2.27
C THR A 134 -15.95 -2.00 3.73
N GLU A 135 -17.14 -2.50 4.02
CA GLU A 135 -17.60 -2.74 5.38
C GLU A 135 -16.85 -3.90 6.05
N ASP A 136 -16.47 -4.90 5.28
CA ASP A 136 -15.82 -6.12 5.76
C ASP A 136 -14.31 -6.18 5.42
N ASN A 137 -13.68 -7.30 5.77
CA ASN A 137 -12.27 -7.58 5.50
C ASN A 137 -12.08 -8.69 4.45
N LYS A 138 -13.06 -8.92 3.56
CA LYS A 138 -12.95 -9.95 2.52
C LYS A 138 -11.87 -9.61 1.50
N LEU A 139 -11.74 -8.33 1.13
CA LEU A 139 -10.72 -7.86 0.20
C LEU A 139 -9.31 -8.19 0.68
N ILE A 140 -8.97 -7.81 1.92
CA ILE A 140 -7.65 -8.08 2.49
C ILE A 140 -7.40 -9.59 2.66
N THR A 141 -8.45 -10.36 2.94
CA THR A 141 -8.38 -11.82 3.02
C THR A 141 -8.08 -12.46 1.66
N ALA A 142 -8.74 -12.00 0.59
CA ALA A 142 -8.53 -12.47 -0.77
C ALA A 142 -7.12 -12.10 -1.27
N PHE A 143 -6.69 -10.86 -1.06
CA PHE A 143 -5.32 -10.41 -1.32
C PHE A 143 -4.29 -11.32 -0.65
N ARG A 144 -4.43 -11.54 0.66
CA ARG A 144 -3.50 -12.37 1.44
C ARG A 144 -3.42 -13.78 0.85
N LYS A 145 -4.56 -14.39 0.50
CA LYS A 145 -4.60 -15.74 -0.10
C LYS A 145 -3.80 -15.78 -1.41
N ARG A 146 -4.05 -14.83 -2.33
CA ARG A 146 -3.32 -14.74 -3.62
C ARG A 146 -1.82 -14.56 -3.42
N LEU A 147 -1.44 -13.58 -2.59
CA LEU A 147 -0.04 -13.29 -2.31
C LEU A 147 0.66 -14.51 -1.70
N PHE A 148 0.05 -15.16 -0.70
CA PHE A 148 0.68 -16.26 0.01
C PHE A 148 0.84 -17.49 -0.87
N GLN A 149 -0.15 -17.78 -1.72
CA GLN A 149 -0.03 -18.85 -2.70
C GLN A 149 1.16 -18.62 -3.65
N LYS A 150 1.34 -17.39 -4.14
CA LYS A 150 2.47 -17.03 -5.00
C LYS A 150 3.80 -17.10 -4.25
N LEU A 151 3.87 -16.58 -3.02
CA LEU A 151 5.08 -16.63 -2.19
C LEU A 151 5.51 -18.07 -1.90
N LYS A 152 4.56 -18.94 -1.53
CA LYS A 152 4.84 -20.37 -1.33
C LYS A 152 5.35 -21.04 -2.59
N ARG A 153 4.72 -20.78 -3.74
CA ARG A 153 5.14 -21.37 -5.03
C ARG A 153 6.54 -20.93 -5.46
N VAL A 154 6.90 -19.66 -5.25
CA VAL A 154 8.15 -19.09 -5.79
C VAL A 154 9.33 -19.27 -4.84
N TYR A 155 9.10 -19.23 -3.54
CA TYR A 155 10.18 -19.28 -2.53
C TYR A 155 10.15 -20.56 -1.67
N GLY A 156 9.08 -21.36 -1.73
CA GLY A 156 8.97 -22.56 -0.90
C GLY A 156 8.72 -22.28 0.58
N PHE A 157 8.16 -21.12 0.95
CA PHE A 157 7.89 -20.81 2.36
C PHE A 157 6.95 -21.84 2.99
N LYS A 158 7.42 -22.51 4.05
CA LYS A 158 6.59 -23.42 4.85
C LYS A 158 5.56 -22.64 5.68
N GLU A 159 5.99 -21.52 6.25
CA GLU A 159 5.20 -20.67 7.12
C GLU A 159 5.44 -19.19 6.76
N ILE A 160 4.42 -18.35 6.93
CA ILE A 160 4.47 -16.92 6.60
C ILE A 160 3.88 -16.15 7.77
N GLY A 161 4.71 -15.31 8.38
CA GLY A 161 4.28 -14.37 9.40
C GLY A 161 3.73 -13.10 8.77
N PHE A 162 2.69 -12.54 9.36
CA PHE A 162 2.16 -11.26 8.92
C PHE A 162 1.37 -10.55 10.01
N CYS A 163 1.22 -9.24 9.87
CA CYS A 163 0.16 -8.48 10.52
C CYS A 163 -0.38 -7.44 9.55
N TRP A 164 -1.67 -7.17 9.61
CA TRP A 164 -2.27 -6.05 8.91
C TRP A 164 -3.19 -5.26 9.82
N VAL A 165 -3.32 -3.97 9.53
CA VAL A 165 -4.21 -3.06 10.25
C VAL A 165 -4.99 -2.21 9.24
N ARG A 166 -6.28 -2.04 9.50
CA ARG A 166 -7.23 -1.25 8.73
C ARG A 166 -7.32 0.16 9.32
N GLU A 167 -7.19 1.16 8.45
CA GLU A 167 -7.31 2.57 8.79
C GLU A 167 -8.23 3.28 7.78
N GLN A 168 -8.92 4.32 8.26
CA GLN A 168 -9.65 5.27 7.46
C GLN A 168 -9.50 6.64 8.14
N GLU A 169 -8.88 7.59 7.44
CA GLU A 169 -8.74 8.95 7.95
C GLU A 169 -9.97 9.78 7.58
N ARG A 170 -10.30 10.83 8.35
CA ARG A 170 -11.58 11.59 8.30
C ARG A 170 -12.05 12.06 6.91
N ALA A 171 -11.14 12.16 5.92
CA ALA A 171 -11.46 12.46 4.52
C ALA A 171 -10.74 11.54 3.52
N LYS A 172 -9.98 10.55 4.00
CA LYS A 172 -9.23 9.62 3.13
C LYS A 172 -9.98 8.31 3.01
N THR A 173 -9.75 7.68 1.88
CA THR A 173 -10.27 6.36 1.59
C THR A 173 -9.62 5.32 2.52
N GLN A 174 -10.27 4.16 2.63
CA GLN A 174 -9.80 3.07 3.46
C GLN A 174 -8.43 2.58 2.97
N HIS A 175 -7.54 2.28 3.91
CA HIS A 175 -6.23 1.72 3.62
C HIS A 175 -5.87 0.64 4.63
N TYR A 176 -5.02 -0.28 4.20
CA TYR A 176 -4.46 -1.32 5.03
C TYR A 176 -2.94 -1.12 5.12
N HIS A 177 -2.42 -1.04 6.33
CA HIS A 177 -1.00 -1.21 6.55
C HIS A 177 -0.71 -2.68 6.76
N PHE A 178 0.30 -3.19 6.08
CA PHE A 178 0.67 -4.61 6.12
C PHE A 178 2.15 -4.75 6.46
N VAL A 179 2.46 -5.76 7.26
CA VAL A 179 3.82 -6.23 7.49
C VAL A 179 3.90 -7.73 7.24
N LEU A 180 4.95 -8.17 6.56
CA LEU A 180 5.34 -9.57 6.38
C LEU A 180 6.58 -9.87 7.21
N PHE A 181 6.58 -11.06 7.81
CA PHE A 181 7.74 -11.68 8.43
C PHE A 181 8.01 -12.98 7.66
N LEU A 182 9.15 -13.06 7.00
CA LEU A 182 9.52 -14.19 6.14
C LEU A 182 10.92 -14.72 6.50
N ASP A 183 11.19 -15.98 6.16
CA ASP A 183 12.55 -16.54 6.27
C ASP A 183 13.49 -15.77 5.35
N GLY A 184 14.36 -14.96 5.95
CA GLY A 184 15.26 -14.08 5.22
C GLY A 184 16.39 -14.82 4.53
N ARG A 185 16.59 -16.13 4.75
CA ARG A 185 17.58 -16.93 4.01
C ARG A 185 17.14 -17.18 2.57
N LEU A 186 15.84 -17.25 2.33
CA LEU A 186 15.24 -17.49 1.01
C LEU A 186 15.13 -16.21 0.16
N ILE A 187 15.43 -15.05 0.75
CA ILE A 187 15.20 -13.75 0.13
C ILE A 187 16.51 -12.98 0.04
N ARG A 188 16.84 -12.52 -1.17
CA ARG A 188 17.97 -11.60 -1.40
C ARG A 188 17.56 -10.14 -1.36
N HIS A 189 16.41 -9.79 -1.93
CA HIS A 189 15.93 -8.41 -2.05
C HIS A 189 14.41 -8.32 -2.11
N SER A 190 13.85 -7.17 -1.71
CA SER A 190 12.40 -6.92 -1.62
C SER A 190 11.70 -6.73 -2.97
N SER A 191 12.43 -6.33 -4.02
CA SER A 191 11.88 -6.00 -5.34
C SER A 191 10.90 -7.03 -5.89
N LYS A 192 11.30 -8.31 -5.92
CA LYS A 192 10.49 -9.41 -6.44
C LYS A 192 9.20 -9.62 -5.62
N ILE A 193 9.28 -9.53 -4.29
CA ILE A 193 8.11 -9.62 -3.41
C ILE A 193 7.21 -8.39 -3.58
N SER A 194 7.79 -7.20 -3.73
CA SER A 194 7.04 -5.96 -3.96
C SER A 194 6.26 -6.02 -5.26
N GLY A 195 6.85 -6.59 -6.32
CA GLY A 195 6.14 -6.88 -7.57
C GLY A 195 4.98 -7.86 -7.39
N MET A 196 5.15 -8.91 -6.56
CA MET A 196 4.05 -9.83 -6.23
C MET A 196 2.94 -9.16 -5.40
N VAL A 197 3.29 -8.26 -4.49
CA VAL A 197 2.33 -7.48 -3.70
C VAL A 197 1.50 -6.60 -4.63
N LYS A 198 2.15 -5.86 -5.54
CA LYS A 198 1.48 -5.05 -6.55
C LYS A 198 0.55 -5.89 -7.42
N ALA A 199 1.06 -6.95 -8.03
CA ALA A 199 0.25 -7.83 -8.88
C ALA A 199 -0.92 -8.51 -8.16
N ALA A 200 -0.83 -8.71 -6.83
CA ALA A 200 -1.91 -9.32 -6.05
C ALA A 200 -2.98 -8.32 -5.59
N TRP A 201 -2.66 -7.02 -5.57
CA TRP A 201 -3.52 -5.96 -5.05
C TRP A 201 -4.04 -5.01 -6.12
N GLU A 202 -3.15 -4.50 -6.96
CA GLU A 202 -3.45 -3.48 -7.95
C GLU A 202 -4.36 -4.01 -9.04
N ASP A 203 -5.21 -3.13 -9.54
CA ASP A 203 -6.13 -3.43 -10.62
C ASP A 203 -6.02 -2.37 -11.73
N PRO A 204 -6.43 -2.69 -12.97
CA PRO A 204 -6.30 -1.78 -14.10
C PRO A 204 -7.08 -0.47 -13.95
N THR A 205 -8.12 -0.43 -13.09
CA THR A 205 -8.95 0.78 -12.91
C THR A 205 -8.32 1.81 -11.97
N GLY A 206 -7.22 1.45 -11.28
CA GLY A 206 -6.58 2.32 -10.28
C GLY A 206 -7.36 2.44 -8.96
N THR A 207 -8.38 1.60 -8.75
CA THR A 207 -9.17 1.57 -7.51
C THR A 207 -8.34 1.04 -6.34
N PHE A 208 -7.45 0.09 -6.62
CA PHE A 208 -6.55 -0.54 -5.66
C PHE A 208 -5.11 -0.19 -6.03
N THR A 209 -4.39 0.43 -5.11
CA THR A 209 -3.00 0.85 -5.35
C THR A 209 -2.10 0.49 -4.17
N VAL A 210 -0.84 0.18 -4.45
CA VAL A 210 0.18 -0.02 -3.40
C VAL A 210 1.00 1.25 -3.29
N TRP A 211 0.94 1.87 -2.11
CA TRP A 211 1.66 3.12 -1.88
C TRP A 211 3.16 2.88 -1.71
N TYR A 212 3.95 3.83 -2.21
CA TYR A 212 5.39 3.77 -2.11
C TYR A 212 5.88 4.05 -0.68
N VAL A 213 6.60 3.08 -0.13
CA VAL A 213 7.16 3.15 1.22
C VAL A 213 8.68 3.23 1.12
N LYS A 214 9.27 4.38 1.49
CA LYS A 214 10.73 4.56 1.48
C LYS A 214 11.42 3.58 2.43
N ARG A 215 12.38 2.78 1.94
CA ARG A 215 13.06 1.71 2.70
C ARG A 215 12.04 0.74 3.34
N PRO A 216 11.34 -0.07 2.53
CA PRO A 216 10.19 -0.82 3.01
C PRO A 216 10.57 -2.08 3.78
N PHE A 217 11.85 -2.48 3.79
CA PHE A 217 12.26 -3.77 4.35
C PHE A 217 13.51 -3.70 5.22
N TYR A 218 13.66 -4.70 6.08
CA TYR A 218 14.83 -4.96 6.92
C TYR A 218 15.17 -6.45 6.91
N PHE A 219 16.46 -6.77 7.05
CA PHE A 219 16.95 -8.10 7.37
C PHE A 219 17.47 -8.09 8.81
N THR A 220 16.78 -8.76 9.73
CA THR A 220 17.11 -8.72 11.16
C THR A 220 18.29 -9.62 11.50
N ASN A 221 19.50 -9.12 11.21
CA ASN A 221 20.75 -9.82 11.47
C ASN A 221 21.45 -9.36 12.75
N SER A 222 21.08 -8.18 13.26
CA SER A 222 21.68 -7.57 14.45
C SER A 222 20.60 -6.88 15.28
N GLU A 223 20.90 -6.66 16.55
CA GLU A 223 19.95 -6.03 17.48
C GLU A 223 19.55 -4.62 17.03
N ASP A 224 20.49 -3.80 16.56
CA ASP A 224 20.18 -2.46 16.03
C ASP A 224 19.17 -2.50 14.86
N ILE A 225 19.29 -3.48 13.96
CA ILE A 225 18.35 -3.62 12.84
C ILE A 225 16.99 -4.13 13.33
N ILE A 226 16.97 -5.02 14.33
CA ILE A 226 15.73 -5.45 14.99
C ILE A 226 15.00 -4.24 15.57
N GLN A 227 15.70 -3.40 16.33
CA GLN A 227 15.14 -2.20 16.92
C GLN A 227 14.58 -1.25 15.85
N LYS A 228 15.32 -1.00 14.77
CA LYS A 228 14.85 -0.18 13.63
C LYS A 228 13.62 -0.78 12.93
N ALA A 229 13.59 -2.10 12.76
CA ALA A 229 12.46 -2.79 12.14
C ALA A 229 11.21 -2.69 13.03
N ILE A 230 11.33 -2.97 14.32
CA ILE A 230 10.22 -2.89 15.28
C ILE A 230 9.74 -1.46 15.45
N TYR A 231 10.65 -0.49 15.59
CA TYR A 231 10.30 0.93 15.63
C TYR A 231 9.43 1.32 14.42
N ARG A 232 9.80 0.87 13.22
CA ARG A 232 9.01 1.15 12.02
C ARG A 232 7.66 0.45 12.01
N VAL A 233 7.61 -0.83 12.39
CA VAL A 233 6.36 -1.62 12.36
C VAL A 233 5.43 -1.19 13.49
N SER A 234 5.94 -0.70 14.62
CA SER A 234 5.15 -0.20 15.74
C SER A 234 4.21 0.95 15.34
N TYR A 235 4.55 1.72 14.30
CA TYR A 235 3.68 2.74 13.71
C TYR A 235 2.31 2.19 13.29
N LEU A 236 2.22 0.90 12.92
CA LEU A 236 0.95 0.24 12.58
C LEU A 236 -0.01 0.19 13.78
N ALA A 237 0.48 0.29 15.02
CA ALA A 237 -0.33 0.28 16.22
C ALA A 237 -0.87 1.66 16.63
N LYS A 238 -0.51 2.75 15.93
CA LYS A 238 -0.97 4.11 16.27
C LYS A 238 -2.52 4.21 16.34
N PRO A 239 -3.11 4.92 17.31
CA PRO A 239 -4.56 5.07 17.39
C PRO A 239 -5.21 5.83 16.23
N ARG A 240 -4.46 6.73 15.59
CA ARG A 240 -4.95 7.59 14.52
C ARG A 240 -5.51 6.76 13.35
N GLY A 241 -6.70 7.14 12.88
CA GLY A 241 -7.34 6.51 11.70
C GLY A 241 -7.96 5.14 11.96
N LYS A 242 -7.88 4.59 13.18
CA LYS A 242 -8.44 3.27 13.52
C LYS A 242 -9.83 3.37 14.18
N GLY A 243 -10.63 2.32 14.01
CA GLY A 243 -11.98 2.23 14.57
C GLY A 243 -13.09 2.81 13.71
N TYR A 244 -12.79 3.33 12.52
CA TYR A 244 -13.81 3.78 11.56
C TYR A 244 -14.32 2.61 10.72
N ARG A 245 -15.15 1.77 11.32
CA ARG A 245 -15.63 0.50 10.74
C ARG A 245 -16.95 0.04 11.39
N PRO A 246 -17.66 -0.91 10.77
CA PRO A 246 -18.72 -1.63 11.45
C PRO A 246 -18.22 -2.39 12.70
N ALA A 247 -19.12 -2.63 13.67
CA ALA A 247 -18.79 -3.21 14.97
C ALA A 247 -18.11 -4.59 14.89
N GLN A 248 -18.58 -5.45 13.98
CA GLN A 248 -18.07 -6.83 13.81
C GLN A 248 -16.81 -6.91 12.95
N THR A 249 -16.45 -5.86 12.20
CA THR A 249 -15.26 -5.83 11.36
C THR A 249 -14.02 -5.76 12.22
N LYS A 250 -12.90 -6.40 11.86
CA LYS A 250 -11.68 -6.33 12.67
C LYS A 250 -10.82 -5.13 12.27
N ASP A 251 -10.25 -4.45 13.26
CA ASP A 251 -9.25 -3.39 13.01
C ASP A 251 -7.94 -3.97 12.49
N TYR A 252 -7.58 -5.18 12.92
CA TYR A 252 -6.31 -5.81 12.60
C TYR A 252 -6.42 -7.33 12.62
N GLN A 253 -5.43 -7.98 12.02
CA GLN A 253 -5.20 -9.41 12.16
C GLN A 253 -3.72 -9.71 11.97
N CYS A 254 -3.22 -10.61 12.81
CA CYS A 254 -1.89 -11.18 12.67
C CYS A 254 -1.96 -12.67 12.29
N SER A 255 -0.84 -13.21 11.83
CA SER A 255 -0.63 -14.65 11.68
C SER A 255 -0.81 -15.37 13.02
N ARG A 256 -0.96 -16.68 12.94
CA ARG A 256 -1.07 -17.58 14.09
C ARG A 256 0.13 -18.53 14.12
N MET A 257 1.32 -18.00 13.86
CA MET A 257 2.53 -18.78 13.99
C MET A 257 2.67 -19.18 15.46
N LYS A 258 3.14 -20.39 15.71
CA LYS A 258 3.44 -20.91 17.05
C LYS A 258 4.96 -20.97 17.21
N ALA A 259 5.47 -20.74 18.42
CA ALA A 259 6.87 -20.95 18.74
C ALA A 259 7.26 -22.41 18.47
#